data_AF-U2FFP2-F1
#
_entry.id   AF-U2FFP2-F1
#
_cell.length_a   1.000
_cell.length_b   1.000
_cell.length_c   1.000
_cell.angle_alpha   90.00
_cell.angle_beta   90.00
_cell.angle_gamma   90.00
#
_symmetry.space_group_name_H-M   'P 1'
#
loop_
_entity.id
_entity.type
_entity.pdbx_description
1 polymer ?
#
loop_
_entity_poly.entity_id
_entity_poly.type
_entity_poly.pdbx_seq_one_letter_code
_entity_poly.pdbx_strand_id
1 'polypeptide(L)'
;MRYLKQGLEVGEEIEFGELNHVELKSSSGGVALEAISQGEEEPHVILKESGLDRGESIDLHEDAKLLGLSSGNSFVGSSVWYALPRSVYNE
;
A
#
# COMPACT_ATOMS: atom_id res chain seq x y z
N MET A 1 10.06 -16.87 -2.99
CA MET A 1 10.57 -15.73 -2.19
C MET A 1 11.19 -14.74 -3.15
N ARG A 2 10.70 -13.50 -3.18
CA ARG A 2 11.09 -12.44 -4.10
C ARG A 2 11.26 -11.15 -3.32
N TYR A 3 12.35 -10.44 -3.56
CA TYR A 3 12.52 -9.09 -3.03
C TYR A 3 11.81 -8.10 -3.95
N LEU A 4 10.90 -7.31 -3.38
CA LEU A 4 10.17 -6.25 -4.06
C LEU A 4 10.82 -4.92 -3.69
N LYS A 5 11.18 -4.15 -4.71
CA LYS A 5 11.62 -2.76 -4.59
C LYS A 5 11.07 -1.98 -5.76
N GLN A 6 9.91 -1.35 -5.57
CA GLN A 6 9.16 -0.71 -6.64
C GLN A 6 8.57 0.62 -6.17
N GLY A 7 8.60 1.63 -7.05
CA GLY A 7 7.84 2.85 -6.85
C GLY A 7 6.36 2.54 -7.02
N LEU A 8 5.53 2.98 -6.07
CA LEU A 8 4.09 2.76 -6.12
C LEU A 8 3.38 4.03 -6.56
N GLU A 9 2.48 3.88 -7.52
CA GLU A 9 1.50 4.89 -7.91
C GLU A 9 0.08 4.37 -7.60
N VAL A 10 -0.83 5.30 -7.28
CA VAL A 10 -2.23 4.93 -7.01
C VAL A 10 -2.86 4.42 -8.29
N GLY A 11 -3.53 3.27 -8.21
CA GLY A 11 -4.13 2.57 -9.35
C GLY A 11 -3.16 1.66 -10.10
N GLU A 12 -1.88 1.59 -9.72
CA GLU A 12 -0.94 0.62 -10.29
C GLU A 12 -1.30 -0.81 -9.84
N GLU A 13 -1.12 -1.77 -10.74
CA GLU A 13 -1.28 -3.20 -10.44
C GLU A 13 0.11 -3.80 -10.17
N ILE A 14 0.21 -4.55 -9.07
CA ILE A 14 1.42 -5.28 -8.68
C ILE A 14 1.06 -6.72 -8.30
N GLU A 15 1.93 -7.65 -8.67
CA GLU A 15 1.79 -9.06 -8.30
C GLU A 15 2.67 -9.38 -7.09
N PHE A 16 2.05 -9.85 -6.01
CA PHE A 16 2.75 -10.32 -4.82
C PHE A 16 1.87 -11.28 -4.01
N GLY A 17 2.50 -12.10 -3.19
CA GLY A 17 1.80 -13.06 -2.32
C GLY A 17 1.66 -12.57 -0.89
N GLU A 18 2.26 -13.33 0.04
CA GLU A 18 2.43 -12.93 1.43
C GLU A 18 3.62 -11.97 1.55
N LEU A 19 3.36 -10.76 2.07
CA LEU A 19 4.39 -9.76 2.29
C LEU A 19 4.97 -9.88 3.70
N ASN A 20 6.29 -10.01 3.77
CA ASN A 20 7.07 -9.92 4.99
C ASN A 20 8.02 -8.73 4.93
N HIS A 21 8.27 -8.10 6.08
CA HIS A 21 9.17 -6.94 6.20
C HIS A 21 8.85 -5.83 5.20
N VAL A 22 7.75 -5.12 5.44
CA VAL A 22 7.27 -4.06 4.54
C VAL A 22 7.78 -2.70 5.00
N GLU A 23 8.50 -2.00 4.14
CA GLU A 23 8.94 -0.62 4.34
C GLU A 23 8.41 0.28 3.22
N LEU A 24 7.88 1.44 3.61
CA LEU A 24 7.55 2.52 2.68
C LEU A 24 8.57 3.65 2.82
N LYS A 25 9.21 4.01 1.71
CA LYS A 25 10.15 5.13 1.64
C LYS A 25 9.50 6.24 0.83
N SER A 26 9.11 7.32 1.49
CA SER A 26 8.60 8.51 0.81
C SER A 26 9.72 9.17 0.01
N SER A 27 9.48 9.41 -1.26
CA SER A 27 10.33 10.24 -2.12
C SER A 27 9.54 11.48 -2.57
N SER A 28 10.20 12.46 -3.17
CA SER A 28 9.66 13.80 -3.48
C SER A 28 8.48 13.86 -4.49
N GLY A 29 7.81 12.75 -4.75
CA GLY A 29 6.62 12.65 -5.60
C GLY A 29 5.84 11.33 -5.47
N GLY A 30 6.21 10.43 -4.55
CA GLY A 30 5.60 9.10 -4.43
C GLY A 30 6.14 8.30 -3.25
N VAL A 31 5.78 7.02 -3.16
CA VAL A 31 6.34 6.08 -2.18
C VAL A 31 6.99 4.92 -2.90
N ALA A 32 8.08 4.41 -2.35
CA ALA A 32 8.65 3.15 -2.77
C ALA A 32 8.34 2.07 -1.74
N LEU A 33 7.90 0.91 -2.21
CA LEU A 33 7.71 -0.30 -1.41
C LEU A 33 8.99 -1.12 -1.45
N GLU A 34 9.52 -1.44 -0.27
CA GLU A 34 10.52 -2.48 -0.09
C GLU A 34 9.91 -3.60 0.75
N ALA A 35 9.80 -4.81 0.18
CA ALA A 35 9.17 -5.94 0.85
C ALA A 35 9.73 -7.29 0.40
N ILE A 36 9.46 -8.34 1.17
CA ILE A 36 9.76 -9.73 0.80
C ILE A 36 8.44 -10.45 0.51
N SER A 37 8.18 -10.75 -0.76
CA SER A 37 7.04 -11.55 -1.23
C SER A 37 7.35 -13.04 -1.13
N GLN A 38 6.42 -13.82 -0.57
CA GLN A 38 6.47 -15.28 -0.46
C GLN A 38 5.12 -15.90 -0.82
N GLY A 39 5.08 -17.20 -1.12
CA GLY A 39 3.85 -17.90 -1.48
C GLY A 39 3.40 -17.68 -2.92
N GLU A 40 2.11 -17.87 -3.16
CA GLU A 40 1.44 -17.68 -4.44
C GLU A 40 1.23 -16.18 -4.70
N GLU A 41 1.65 -15.70 -5.88
CA GLU A 41 1.55 -14.29 -6.25
C GLU A 41 0.23 -14.05 -6.97
N GLU A 42 -0.49 -13.01 -6.54
CA GLU A 42 -1.76 -12.59 -7.15
C GLU A 42 -1.71 -11.09 -7.49
N PRO A 43 -2.47 -10.64 -8.49
CA PRO A 43 -2.53 -9.23 -8.86
C PRO A 43 -3.31 -8.41 -7.82
N HIS A 44 -2.72 -7.32 -7.36
CA HIS A 44 -3.32 -6.37 -6.43
C HIS A 44 -3.24 -4.95 -6.99
N VAL A 45 -4.24 -4.13 -6.72
CA VAL A 45 -4.28 -2.71 -7.06
C VAL A 45 -3.85 -1.87 -5.86
N ILE A 46 -2.94 -0.94 -6.10
CA ILE A 46 -2.43 -0.01 -5.08
C ILE A 46 -3.42 1.13 -4.88
N LEU A 47 -3.81 1.35 -3.63
CA LEU A 47 -4.72 2.41 -3.22
C LEU A 47 -4.10 3.26 -2.09
N LYS A 48 -4.58 4.49 -1.98
CA LYS A 48 -4.09 5.47 -1.01
C LYS A 48 -5.22 6.32 -0.46
N GLU A 49 -5.43 6.25 0.85
CA GLU A 49 -6.21 7.25 1.58
C GLU A 49 -5.28 8.37 2.04
N SER A 50 -5.64 9.63 1.77
CA SER A 50 -4.85 10.82 2.13
C SER A 50 -5.68 11.78 2.98
N GLY A 51 -5.01 12.66 3.74
CA GLY A 51 -5.70 13.66 4.55
C GLY A 51 -6.22 13.12 5.88
N LEU A 52 -5.67 11.99 6.34
CA LEU A 52 -6.13 11.33 7.56
C LEU A 52 -5.67 12.09 8.81
N ASP A 53 -6.62 12.35 9.69
CA ASP A 53 -6.37 12.95 10.99
C ASP A 53 -5.85 11.93 12.00
N ARG A 54 -5.15 12.44 13.02
CA ARG A 54 -4.61 11.58 14.07
C ARG A 54 -5.76 10.99 14.89
N GLY A 55 -5.90 9.66 14.86
CA GLY A 55 -6.95 8.94 15.58
C GLY A 55 -8.20 8.69 14.73
N GLU A 56 -8.19 9.07 13.46
CA GLU A 56 -9.22 8.69 12.50
C GLU A 56 -9.16 7.18 12.24
N SER A 57 -10.34 6.56 12.20
CA SER A 57 -10.50 5.16 11.82
C SER A 57 -10.91 5.11 10.35
N ILE A 58 -10.22 4.27 9.58
CA ILE A 58 -10.55 4.02 8.18
C ILE A 58 -11.15 2.61 8.04
N ASP A 59 -12.28 2.53 7.35
CA ASP A 59 -12.90 1.26 7.01
C ASP A 59 -12.29 0.76 5.70
N LEU A 60 -11.40 -0.23 5.81
CA LEU A 60 -10.82 -0.93 4.67
C LEU A 60 -11.59 -2.23 4.41
N HIS A 61 -11.59 -2.67 3.16
CA HIS A 61 -12.09 -4.00 2.79
C HIS A 61 -11.34 -5.09 3.57
N GLU A 62 -11.99 -6.22 3.89
CA GLU A 62 -11.38 -7.29 4.67
C GLU A 62 -10.12 -7.90 4.01
N ASP A 63 -10.12 -7.93 2.68
CA ASP A 63 -8.99 -8.38 1.86
C ASP A 63 -7.90 -7.31 1.63
N ALA A 64 -8.07 -6.11 2.18
CA ALA A 64 -7.09 -5.05 2.02
C ALA A 64 -5.80 -5.39 2.78
N LYS A 65 -4.69 -5.46 2.04
CA LYS A 65 -3.35 -5.63 2.61
C LYS A 65 -2.72 -4.27 2.87
N LEU A 66 -2.51 -3.96 4.14
CA LEU A 66 -1.86 -2.73 4.58
C LEU A 66 -0.38 -2.75 4.18
N LEU A 67 0.03 -1.80 3.34
CA LEU A 67 1.43 -1.64 2.91
C LEU A 67 2.18 -0.72 3.87
N GLY A 68 1.50 0.28 4.41
CA GLY A 68 2.05 1.12 5.46
C GLY A 68 1.47 2.52 5.52
N LEU A 69 2.07 3.31 6.41
CA LEU A 69 1.65 4.68 6.69
C LEU A 69 2.74 5.65 6.23
N SER A 70 2.35 6.68 5.49
CA SER A 70 3.19 7.84 5.21
C SER A 70 2.70 9.01 6.04
N SER A 71 3.49 9.46 7.01
CA SER A 71 3.18 10.68 7.75
C SER A 71 3.43 11.90 6.86
N GLY A 72 2.38 12.66 6.55
CA GLY A 72 2.53 13.98 5.95
C GLY A 72 2.91 15.03 7.00
N ASN A 73 3.41 16.17 6.55
CA ASN A 73 3.57 17.34 7.43
C ASN A 73 2.19 17.81 7.93
N SER A 74 2.15 18.58 9.02
CA SER A 74 0.95 18.97 9.79
C SER A 74 -0.21 19.61 9.00
N PHE A 75 -0.05 19.92 7.72
CA PHE A 75 -1.07 20.49 6.84
C PHE A 75 -1.73 19.50 5.87
N VAL A 76 -1.11 18.34 5.60
CA VAL A 76 -1.56 17.39 4.56
C VAL A 76 -2.18 16.12 5.16
N GLY A 77 -2.14 15.96 6.49
CA GLY A 77 -2.59 14.76 7.18
C GLY A 77 -1.69 13.56 6.90
N SER A 78 -1.97 12.44 7.57
CA SER A 78 -1.30 11.18 7.26
C SER A 78 -1.91 10.55 6.01
N SER A 79 -1.19 9.60 5.42
CA SER A 79 -1.72 8.77 4.34
C SER A 79 -1.51 7.30 4.65
N VAL A 80 -2.51 6.49 4.33
CA VAL A 80 -2.43 5.02 4.39
C VAL A 80 -2.32 4.50 2.97
N TRP A 81 -1.33 3.63 2.75
CA TRP A 81 -1.19 2.89 1.51
C TRP A 81 -1.60 1.44 1.77
N TYR A 82 -2.45 0.93 0.91
CA TYR A 82 -2.97 -0.43 0.98
C TYR A 82 -3.11 -1.00 -0.43
N ALA A 83 -3.13 -2.32 -0.51
CA ALA A 83 -3.31 -3.07 -1.73
C ALA A 83 -4.58 -3.90 -1.61
N LEU A 84 -5.39 -3.94 -2.67
CA LEU A 84 -6.60 -4.75 -2.73
C LEU A 84 -6.47 -5.76 -3.86
N PRO A 85 -6.88 -7.03 -3.68
CA PRO A 85 -6.87 -7.99 -4.78
C PRO A 85 -7.64 -7.46 -5.98
N ARG A 86 -7.08 -7.68 -7.17
CA ARG A 86 -7.64 -7.15 -8.43
C ARG A 86 -9.07 -7.63 -8.67
N SER A 87 -9.38 -8.85 -8.22
CA SER A 87 -10.71 -9.46 -8.23
C SER A 87 -11.74 -8.61 -7.48
N VAL A 88 -11.40 -8.14 -6.28
CA VAL A 88 -12.28 -7.35 -5.41
C VAL A 88 -12.42 -5.91 -5.90
N TYR A 89 -11.35 -5.30 -6.40
CA TYR A 89 -11.38 -3.89 -6.87
C TYR A 89 -12.33 -3.66 -8.06
N ASN A 90 -12.69 -4.70 -8.82
CA ASN A 90 -13.50 -4.62 -10.02
C ASN A 90 -14.96 -5.09 -9.85
N GLU A 91 -15.36 -5.53 -8.66
CA GLU A 91 -16.75 -5.87 -8.34
C GLU A 91 -17.57 -4.60 -8.04
#